data_AF-A0A973FTN2-F1
#
_entry.id   AF-A0A973FTN2-F1
#
_cell.length_a   1.000
_cell.length_b   1.000
_cell.length_c   1.000
_cell.angle_alpha   90.00
_cell.angle_beta   90.00
_cell.angle_gamma   90.00
#
_symmetry.space_group_name_H-M   'P 1'
#
loop_
_entity.id
_entity.type
_entity.pdbx_description
1 polymer ?
#
loop_
_entity_poly.entity_id
_entity_poly.type
_entity_poly.pdbx_seq_one_letter_code
_entity_poly.pdbx_strand_id
1 'polypeptide(L)'
;KDVEPDDGELIRNAAIIDSMTPKERLNYLIIDGRRRKRIALGSGTSVQDVNRLLKNYADIKKMMKKFTQKGGIKSFRRNFPF
;
A
#
# COMPACT_ATOMS: atom_id res chain seq x y z
N LYS A 1 1.22 -19.67 9.81
CA LYS A 1 -0.09 -19.07 9.49
C LYS A 1 0.04 -18.54 8.08
N ASP A 2 -0.26 -19.39 7.11
CA ASP A 2 -0.37 -19.00 5.71
C ASP A 2 -1.45 -17.92 5.64
N VAL A 3 -1.01 -16.69 5.38
CA VAL A 3 -1.91 -15.55 5.22
C VAL A 3 -2.42 -15.63 3.80
N GLU A 4 -3.37 -16.54 3.56
CA GLU A 4 -4.18 -16.47 2.36
C GLU A 4 -4.94 -15.14 2.42
N PRO A 5 -4.79 -14.27 1.40
CA PRO A 5 -5.60 -13.08 1.33
C PRO A 5 -7.06 -13.51 1.29
N ASP A 6 -7.86 -13.03 2.25
CA ASP A 6 -9.31 -13.14 2.16
C ASP A 6 -9.75 -12.51 0.83
N ASP A 7 -10.37 -13.28 -0.06
CA ASP A 7 -10.78 -12.82 -1.39
C ASP A 7 -11.64 -11.53 -1.27
N GLY A 8 -12.43 -11.42 -0.20
CA GLY A 8 -13.21 -10.22 0.11
C GLY A 8 -12.37 -8.99 0.47
N GLU A 9 -11.20 -9.15 1.08
CA GLU A 9 -10.25 -8.06 1.33
C GLU A 9 -9.55 -7.61 0.03
N LEU A 10 -9.21 -8.55 -0.86
CA LEU A 10 -8.64 -8.22 -2.17
C LEU A 10 -9.62 -7.43 -3.04
N ILE A 11 -10.89 -7.84 -3.10
CA ILE A 11 -11.94 -7.13 -3.85
C ILE A 11 -12.12 -5.70 -3.31
N ARG A 12 -12.16 -5.53 -1.98
CA ARG A 12 -12.26 -4.20 -1.36
C ARG A 12 -11.06 -3.32 -1.69
N ASN A 13 -9.85 -3.87 -1.64
CA ASN A 13 -8.63 -3.14 -1.99
C ASN A 13 -8.64 -2.72 -3.47
N ALA A 14 -9.06 -3.60 -4.37
CA ALA A 14 -9.22 -3.29 -5.79
C ALA A 14 -10.22 -2.14 -6.00
N ALA A 15 -11.40 -2.21 -5.38
CA ALA A 15 -12.43 -1.17 -5.47
C ALA A 15 -11.93 0.20 -4.97
N ILE A 16 -11.14 0.23 -3.88
CA ILE A 16 -10.52 1.44 -3.35
C ILE A 16 -9.54 2.04 -4.37
N ILE A 17 -8.67 1.22 -4.96
CA ILE A 17 -7.69 1.67 -5.96
C ILE A 17 -8.39 2.17 -7.23
N ASP A 18 -9.45 1.49 -7.66
CA ASP A 18 -10.23 1.86 -8.83
C ASP A 18 -10.93 3.21 -8.65
N SER A 19 -11.31 3.55 -7.43
CA SER A 19 -11.92 4.84 -7.07
C SER A 19 -10.91 6.02 -6.97
N MET A 20 -9.62 5.75 -7.11
CA MET A 20 -8.57 6.78 -7.19
C MET A 20 -8.40 7.31 -8.60
N THR A 21 -8.01 8.58 -8.71
CA THR A 21 -7.56 9.17 -9.97
C THR A 21 -6.15 8.68 -10.33
N PRO A 22 -5.74 8.72 -11.62
CA PRO A 22 -4.39 8.34 -12.03
C PRO A 22 -3.27 9.08 -11.27
N LYS A 23 -3.48 10.37 -10.97
CA LYS A 23 -2.52 11.18 -10.20
C LYS A 23 -2.34 10.68 -8.77
N GLU A 24 -3.44 10.25 -8.13
CA GLU A 24 -3.43 9.73 -6.76
C GLU A 24 -2.79 8.33 -6.70
N ARG A 25 -3.03 7.48 -7.71
CA ARG A 25 -2.38 6.15 -7.82
C ARG A 25 -0.86 6.27 -7.99
N LEU A 26 -0.40 7.23 -8.78
CA LEU A 26 1.02 7.50 -8.99
C LEU A 26 1.69 8.09 -7.73
N ASN A 27 0.98 8.93 -6.99
CA ASN A 27 1.52 9.59 -5.82
C ASN A 27 0.52 9.61 -4.65
N TYR A 28 0.66 8.63 -3.76
CA TYR A 28 -0.15 8.51 -2.55
C TYR A 28 -0.06 9.72 -1.60
N LEU A 29 1.02 10.51 -1.64
CA LEU A 29 1.23 11.65 -0.75
C LEU A 29 0.24 12.80 -0.97
N ILE A 30 -0.37 12.86 -2.16
CA ILE A 30 -1.36 13.89 -2.44
C ILE A 30 -2.73 13.55 -1.82
N ILE A 31 -2.93 12.33 -1.30
CA ILE A 31 -4.24 11.89 -0.80
C ILE A 31 -4.54 12.48 0.58
N ASP A 32 -5.16 13.66 0.58
CA ASP A 32 -5.65 14.37 1.75
C ASP A 32 -7.00 13.82 2.27
N GLY A 33 -7.54 14.41 3.34
CA GLY A 33 -8.79 13.95 3.95
C GLY A 33 -10.02 14.07 3.01
N ARG A 34 -10.06 15.09 2.14
CA ARG A 34 -11.17 15.26 1.18
C ARG A 34 -11.12 14.17 0.11
N ARG A 35 -9.93 13.86 -0.41
CA ARG A 35 -9.69 12.77 -1.36
C ARG A 35 -10.02 11.41 -0.75
N ARG A 36 -9.62 11.16 0.51
CA ARG A 36 -9.98 9.91 1.20
C ARG A 36 -11.48 9.72 1.35
N LYS A 37 -12.21 10.78 1.71
CA LYS A 37 -13.68 10.75 1.77
C LYS A 37 -14.29 10.43 0.40
N ARG A 38 -13.81 11.07 -0.68
CA ARG A 38 -14.28 10.80 -2.04
C ARG A 38 -14.01 9.36 -2.47
N ILE A 39 -12.80 8.84 -2.22
CA ILE A 39 -12.40 7.48 -2.57
C ILE A 39 -13.28 6.48 -1.83
N ALA A 40 -13.43 6.63 -0.50
CA ALA A 40 -14.26 5.77 0.34
C ALA A 40 -15.71 5.71 -0.16
N LEU A 41 -16.30 6.86 -0.51
CA LEU A 41 -17.65 6.93 -1.08
C LEU A 41 -17.74 6.25 -2.46
N GLY A 42 -16.72 6.42 -3.31
CA GLY A 42 -16.69 5.80 -4.64
C GLY A 42 -16.50 4.27 -4.60
N SER A 43 -15.76 3.77 -3.62
CA SER A 43 -15.47 2.34 -3.46
C SER A 43 -16.47 1.60 -2.58
N GLY A 44 -17.41 2.30 -1.94
CA GLY A 44 -18.34 1.71 -0.98
C GLY A 44 -17.65 1.22 0.30
N THR A 45 -16.51 1.81 0.66
CA THR A 45 -15.73 1.43 1.85
C THR A 45 -15.67 2.58 2.86
N SER A 46 -15.05 2.34 4.02
CA SER A 46 -14.84 3.38 5.02
C SER A 46 -13.57 4.19 4.75
N VAL A 47 -13.46 5.38 5.35
CA VAL A 47 -12.23 6.19 5.30
C VAL A 47 -11.07 5.49 6.01
N GLN A 48 -11.38 4.66 7.00
CA GLN A 48 -10.44 3.85 7.76
C GLN A 48 -9.80 2.78 6.88
N ASP A 49 -10.59 2.15 6.00
CA ASP A 49 -10.08 1.17 5.04
C ASP A 49 -9.09 1.80 4.06
N VAL A 50 -9.43 2.99 3.55
CA VAL A 50 -8.52 3.77 2.69
C VAL A 50 -7.23 4.12 3.44
N ASN A 51 -7.31 4.55 4.71
CA ASN A 51 -6.13 4.83 5.51
C ASN A 51 -5.25 3.60 5.74
N ARG A 52 -5.86 2.44 5.99
CA ARG A 52 -5.15 1.16 6.20
C ARG A 52 -4.40 0.76 4.93
N LEU A 53 -5.04 0.86 3.77
CA LEU A 53 -4.41 0.59 2.47
C LEU A 53 -3.20 1.51 2.23
N LEU A 54 -3.37 2.82 2.43
CA LEU A 54 -2.29 3.79 2.23
C LEU A 54 -1.11 3.56 3.17
N LYS A 55 -1.38 3.20 4.43
CA LYS A 55 -0.35 2.87 5.41
C LYS A 55 0.42 1.62 5.01
N ASN A 56 -0.28 0.54 4.68
CA ASN A 56 0.33 -0.71 4.22
C ASN A 56 1.21 -0.48 2.99
N TYR A 57 0.73 0.31 2.02
CA TYR A 57 1.50 0.70 0.85
C TYR A 57 2.76 1.51 1.22
N ALA A 58 2.65 2.48 2.12
CA ALA A 58 3.78 3.28 2.57
C ALA A 58 4.86 2.43 3.27
N ASP A 59 4.45 1.47 4.09
CA ASP A 59 5.35 0.55 4.79
C ASP A 59 6.08 -0.38 3.80
N ILE A 60 5.35 -0.98 2.85
CA ILE A 60 5.94 -1.81 1.78
C ILE A 60 6.91 -0.98 0.93
N LYS A 61 6.54 0.24 0.54
CA LYS A 61 7.42 1.15 -0.22
C LYS A 61 8.68 1.52 0.54
N LYS A 62 8.57 1.78 1.85
CA LYS A 62 9.71 2.06 2.73
C LYS A 62 10.63 0.84 2.84
N MET A 63 10.07 -0.35 2.96
CA MET A 63 10.81 -1.61 2.96
C MET A 63 11.55 -1.81 1.62
N MET A 64 10.84 -1.72 0.49
CA MET A 64 11.44 -1.83 -0.85
C MET A 64 12.57 -0.82 -1.06
N LYS A 65 12.42 0.42 -0.59
CA LYS A 65 13.47 1.44 -0.66
C LYS A 65 14.72 1.03 0.14
N LYS A 66 14.56 0.48 1.33
CA LYS A 66 15.69 -0.02 2.15
C LYS A 66 16.42 -1.20 1.50
N PHE A 67 15.68 -2.08 0.82
CA PHE A 67 16.27 -3.21 0.09
C PHE A 67 17.02 -2.78 -1.18
N THR A 68 16.51 -1.77 -1.88
CA THR A 68 17.08 -1.26 -3.15
C THR A 68 18.21 -0.24 -2.96
N GLN A 69 18.31 0.40 -1.79
CA GLN A 69 19.43 1.30 -1.49
C GLN A 69 20.75 0.51 -1.35
N LYS A 70 21.81 1.01 -2.02
CA LYS A 70 23.17 0.46 -2.06
C LYS A 70 23.64 -0.01 -0.68
N GLY A 71 23.63 -1.33 -0.48
CA GLY A 71 24.04 -1.98 0.77
C GLY A 71 23.02 -2.98 1.30
N GLY A 72 21.73 -2.88 0.98
CA GLY A 72 20.69 -3.80 1.47
C GLY A 72 20.96 -5.26 1.08
N ILE A 73 21.14 -5.54 -0.21
CA ILE A 73 21.52 -6.87 -0.72
C ILE A 73 22.90 -7.32 -0.22
N LYS A 74 23.86 -6.39 -0.12
CA LYS A 74 25.26 -6.69 0.29
C LYS A 74 25.40 -6.92 1.79
N SER A 75 24.49 -6.38 2.60
CA SER A 75 24.42 -6.57 4.05
C SER A 75 23.53 -7.77 4.39
N PHE A 76 22.46 -8.01 3.62
CA PHE A 76 21.64 -9.22 3.74
C PHE A 76 22.44 -10.48 3.39
N ARG A 77 23.22 -10.48 2.29
CA ARG A 77 24.15 -11.59 1.95
C ARG A 77 25.33 -11.75 2.92
N ARG A 78 25.67 -10.73 3.71
CA ARG A 78 26.75 -10.80 4.70
C ARG A 78 26.27 -11.36 6.04
N ASN A 79 24.98 -11.18 6.35
CA ASN A 79 24.37 -11.61 7.61
C ASN A 79 23.62 -12.96 7.51
N PHE A 80 23.46 -13.49 6.29
CA PHE A 80 23.01 -14.84 6.00
C PHE A 80 24.02 -15.50 5.05
N PRO A 81 25.11 -16.07 5.58
CA PRO A 81 25.97 -16.95 4.80
C PRO A 81 25.20 -18.27 4.56
N PHE A 82 25.10 -18.66 3.30
CA PHE A 82 25.02 -20.08 2.94
C PHE A 82 26.46 -20.59 2.88
#